data_AF-A0A820ZS38-F1
#
_entry.id   AF-A0A820ZS38-F1
#
_cell.length_a   1.000
_cell.length_b   1.000
_cell.length_c   1.000
_cell.angle_alpha   90.00
_cell.angle_beta   90.00
_cell.angle_gamma   90.00
#
_symmetry.space_group_name_H-M   'P 1'
#
loop_
_entity.id
_entity.type
_entity.pdbx_description
1 polymer ?
#
loop_
_entity_poly.entity_id
_entity_poly.type
_entity_poly.pdbx_seq_one_letter_code
_entity_poly.pdbx_strand_id
1 'polypeptide(L)'
;MENSYVDSNVSLSFDFINKLPLLKTLILWYQQVGNDDINNKDKHGFLKDFIDTITNNLIKSSSRFRYSDTIKNFALSLYILGGKLTYEFVRLNLPGSLPNLTMLNTLISTSNAKNSEAEFRFHQLQKHFDELNVQYEFGSEDATSIIKKIKYDSTTNTYNGFATPLDRGVPIKEYYQTDSFDKLKLWFNSNDKSSLLNVHMIQPVQSTNQTIIPSPFLLSAYGIDNTATANDILQRWWSLPNFQVHQHLQAFQIKTTSHWSWFYLREQQLLLFFQHTTHLVTKWRNRLLSTTAELCLGNQFISINHLRDIIENVAYTKLDHGLTKSDINPKDRQNFSSCLKLTSNDLFKI
;
A
#
# COMPACT_ATOMS: atom_id res chain seq x y z
N MET A 1 -31.47 24.34 -47.73
CA MET A 1 -31.33 24.08 -46.29
C MET A 1 -29.96 23.44 -46.10
N GLU A 2 -28.93 24.28 -46.02
CA GLU A 2 -27.56 23.86 -45.70
C GLU A 2 -27.32 24.16 -44.22
N ASN A 3 -26.94 23.12 -43.48
CA ASN A 3 -26.55 23.22 -42.08
C ASN A 3 -25.16 23.86 -42.00
N SER A 4 -25.11 25.11 -41.54
CA SER A 4 -23.87 25.77 -41.15
C SER A 4 -23.35 25.19 -39.84
N TYR A 5 -22.24 24.45 -39.92
CA TYR A 5 -21.37 24.19 -38.79
C TYR A 5 -20.78 25.52 -38.32
N VAL A 6 -21.32 26.06 -37.23
CA VAL A 6 -20.75 27.22 -36.55
C VAL A 6 -19.56 26.73 -35.73
N ASP A 7 -18.37 26.89 -36.29
CA ASP A 7 -17.09 26.74 -35.60
C ASP A 7 -16.96 27.91 -34.61
N SER A 8 -17.47 27.75 -33.39
CA SER A 8 -17.32 28.74 -32.33
C SER A 8 -15.90 28.65 -31.77
N ASN A 9 -14.92 29.22 -32.48
CA ASN A 9 -13.59 29.49 -31.93
C ASN A 9 -13.74 30.52 -30.80
N VAL A 10 -13.88 30.03 -29.57
CA VAL A 10 -13.98 30.89 -28.39
C VAL A 10 -12.60 31.44 -28.07
N SER A 11 -12.40 32.70 -28.45
CA SER A 11 -11.16 33.45 -28.21
C SER A 11 -11.05 33.86 -26.74
N LEU A 12 -10.22 33.17 -25.97
CA LEU A 12 -9.73 33.65 -24.67
C LEU A 12 -8.93 34.94 -24.91
N SER A 13 -9.12 35.97 -24.06
CA SER A 13 -8.43 37.24 -24.27
C SER A 13 -6.91 37.06 -24.18
N PHE A 14 -6.20 37.64 -25.14
CA PHE A 14 -4.74 37.55 -25.24
C PHE A 14 -4.05 38.08 -23.97
N ASP A 15 -4.65 39.09 -23.34
CA ASP A 15 -4.20 39.68 -22.07
C ASP A 15 -4.31 38.71 -20.89
N PHE A 16 -5.30 37.81 -20.89
CA PHE A 16 -5.44 36.79 -19.86
C PHE A 16 -4.40 35.68 -20.01
N ILE A 17 -4.19 35.21 -21.25
CA ILE A 17 -3.20 34.17 -21.57
C ILE A 17 -1.78 34.65 -21.21
N ASN A 18 -1.45 35.91 -21.51
CA ASN A 18 -0.12 36.46 -21.21
C ASN A 18 0.18 36.61 -19.71
N LYS A 19 -0.84 36.64 -18.83
CA LYS A 19 -0.65 36.69 -17.38
C LYS A 19 -0.31 35.33 -16.76
N LEU A 20 -0.47 34.24 -17.51
CA LEU A 20 -0.28 32.86 -17.04
C LEU A 20 0.73 32.14 -17.93
N PRO A 21 2.04 32.22 -17.62
CA PRO A 21 3.10 31.69 -18.48
C PRO A 21 2.93 30.20 -18.82
N LEU A 22 2.52 29.38 -17.84
CA LEU A 22 2.30 27.94 -18.06
C LEU A 22 1.12 27.68 -19.00
N LEU A 23 0.03 28.43 -18.85
CA LEU A 23 -1.13 28.30 -19.73
C LEU A 23 -0.77 28.71 -21.16
N LYS A 24 0.00 29.80 -21.32
CA LYS A 24 0.51 30.24 -22.62
C LYS A 24 1.37 29.17 -23.28
N THR A 25 2.33 28.59 -22.56
CA THR A 25 3.18 27.51 -23.09
C THR A 25 2.34 26.29 -23.51
N LEU A 26 1.35 25.91 -22.71
CA LEU A 26 0.46 24.78 -22.99
C LEU A 26 -0.39 25.00 -24.25
N ILE A 27 -0.96 26.20 -24.41
CA ILE A 27 -1.78 26.57 -25.58
C ILE A 27 -0.91 26.65 -26.84
N LEU A 28 0.28 27.26 -26.75
CA LEU A 28 1.21 27.34 -27.89
C LEU A 28 1.64 25.94 -28.36
N TRP A 29 1.93 25.04 -27.42
CA TRP A 29 2.22 23.65 -27.73
C TRP A 29 1.05 22.97 -28.43
N TYR A 30 -0.19 23.16 -27.96
CA TYR A 30 -1.38 22.58 -28.58
C TYR A 30 -1.59 23.06 -30.02
N GLN A 31 -1.40 24.36 -30.26
CA GLN A 31 -1.52 24.95 -31.60
C GLN A 31 -0.43 24.42 -32.56
N GLN A 32 0.75 24.08 -32.05
CA GLN A 32 1.82 23.46 -32.84
C GLN A 32 1.49 22.00 -33.18
N VAL A 33 1.06 21.21 -32.19
CA VAL A 33 0.74 19.78 -32.37
C VAL A 33 -0.49 19.55 -33.24
N GLY A 34 -1.48 20.45 -33.20
CA GLY A 34 -2.66 20.38 -34.06
C GLY A 34 -2.38 20.55 -35.55
N ASN A 35 -1.24 21.13 -35.93
CA ASN A 35 -0.85 21.38 -37.32
C ASN A 35 0.03 20.27 -37.92
N ASP A 36 0.73 19.48 -37.09
CA ASP A 36 1.78 18.56 -37.57
C ASP A 36 1.36 17.07 -37.62
N ASP A 37 0.23 16.65 -37.02
CA ASP A 37 -0.01 15.20 -36.80
C ASP A 37 -1.47 14.72 -37.03
N ILE A 38 -1.95 14.85 -38.27
CA ILE A 38 -3.30 14.40 -38.71
C ILE A 38 -3.50 12.87 -38.53
N ASN A 39 -2.42 12.09 -38.43
CA ASN A 39 -2.46 10.62 -38.42
C ASN A 39 -2.36 9.97 -37.03
N ASN A 40 -2.24 10.72 -35.93
CA ASN A 40 -2.00 10.15 -34.60
C ASN A 40 -2.91 10.71 -33.50
N LYS A 41 -4.23 10.72 -33.77
CA LYS A 41 -5.26 11.30 -32.89
C LYS A 41 -5.24 10.79 -31.44
N ASP A 42 -4.71 9.59 -31.17
CA ASP A 42 -4.74 8.98 -29.84
C ASP A 42 -3.56 9.37 -28.94
N LYS A 43 -2.43 9.83 -29.48
CA LYS A 43 -1.20 10.03 -28.68
C LYS A 43 -1.29 11.17 -27.66
N HIS A 44 -2.21 12.12 -27.89
CA HIS A 44 -2.37 13.33 -27.05
C HIS A 44 -3.79 13.52 -26.51
N GLY A 45 -4.61 12.46 -26.48
CA GLY A 45 -6.02 12.53 -26.08
C GLY A 45 -6.24 13.19 -24.72
N PHE A 46 -5.43 12.84 -23.71
CA PHE A 46 -5.51 13.46 -22.39
C PHE A 46 -5.17 14.96 -22.41
N LEU A 47 -4.07 15.35 -23.06
CA LEU A 47 -3.64 16.75 -23.10
C LEU A 47 -4.69 17.63 -23.81
N LYS A 48 -5.30 17.11 -24.88
CA LYS A 48 -6.41 17.75 -25.55
C LYS A 48 -7.61 17.94 -24.61
N ASP A 49 -8.07 16.88 -23.94
CA ASP A 49 -9.18 16.96 -22.97
C ASP A 49 -8.86 17.95 -21.82
N PHE A 50 -7.60 18.00 -21.40
CA PHE A 50 -7.11 18.92 -20.37
C PHE A 50 -7.16 20.38 -20.83
N ILE A 51 -6.69 20.68 -22.04
CA ILE A 51 -6.71 22.04 -22.62
C ILE A 51 -8.16 22.47 -22.92
N ASP A 52 -8.98 21.59 -23.47
CA ASP A 52 -10.39 21.85 -23.74
C ASP A 52 -11.14 22.14 -22.44
N THR A 53 -10.86 21.39 -21.36
CA THR A 53 -11.40 21.63 -20.03
C THR A 53 -11.03 23.02 -19.50
N ILE A 54 -9.76 23.41 -19.60
CA ILE A 54 -9.30 24.75 -19.19
C ILE A 54 -10.04 25.83 -19.97
N THR A 55 -10.04 25.72 -21.30
CA THR A 55 -10.63 26.72 -22.19
C THR A 55 -12.11 26.89 -21.91
N ASN A 56 -12.84 25.77 -21.79
CA ASN A 56 -14.27 25.76 -21.48
C ASN A 56 -14.61 26.30 -20.09
N ASN A 57 -13.76 26.06 -19.10
CA ASN A 57 -13.99 26.52 -17.74
C ASN A 57 -13.67 28.00 -17.61
N LEU A 58 -12.62 28.52 -18.24
CA LEU A 58 -12.22 29.92 -18.13
C LEU A 58 -13.26 30.91 -18.66
N ILE A 59 -14.16 30.48 -19.56
CA ILE A 59 -15.28 31.30 -20.05
C ILE A 59 -16.42 31.38 -19.02
N LYS A 60 -16.45 30.48 -18.04
CA LYS A 60 -17.52 30.32 -17.06
C LYS A 60 -17.13 30.91 -15.71
N SER A 61 -18.11 31.15 -14.85
CA SER A 61 -17.85 31.41 -13.43
C SER A 61 -17.26 30.18 -12.75
N SER A 62 -16.41 30.37 -11.74
CA SER A 62 -15.75 29.29 -10.98
C SER A 62 -16.73 28.27 -10.38
N SER A 63 -17.95 28.70 -10.04
CA SER A 63 -19.05 27.84 -9.55
C SER A 63 -19.59 26.86 -10.61
N ARG A 64 -19.34 27.12 -11.89
CA ARG A 64 -19.84 26.35 -13.04
C ARG A 64 -18.76 25.53 -13.73
N PHE A 65 -17.57 25.44 -13.14
CA PHE A 65 -16.52 24.58 -13.66
C PHE A 65 -17.01 23.12 -13.71
N ARG A 66 -16.63 22.43 -14.78
CA ARG A 66 -16.95 21.03 -15.04
C ARG A 66 -15.67 20.32 -15.45
N TYR A 67 -15.56 19.06 -15.04
CA TYR A 67 -14.38 18.24 -15.25
C TYR A 67 -14.83 16.86 -15.71
N SER A 68 -14.17 16.32 -16.74
CA SER A 68 -14.35 14.94 -17.17
C SER A 68 -13.82 13.98 -16.09
N ASP A 69 -14.20 12.71 -16.15
CA ASP A 69 -13.71 11.70 -15.20
C ASP A 69 -12.20 11.46 -15.35
N THR A 70 -11.66 11.60 -16.58
CA THR A 70 -10.21 11.57 -16.83
C THR A 70 -9.48 12.66 -16.05
N ILE A 71 -10.01 13.89 -16.06
CA ILE A 71 -9.43 15.03 -15.32
C ILE A 71 -9.58 14.84 -13.82
N LYS A 72 -10.72 14.33 -13.34
CA LYS A 72 -10.91 14.01 -11.92
C LYS A 72 -9.93 12.92 -11.45
N ASN A 73 -9.73 11.87 -12.24
CA ASN A 73 -8.79 10.80 -11.92
C ASN A 73 -7.35 11.31 -11.92
N PHE A 74 -6.98 12.15 -12.90
CA PHE A 74 -5.68 12.84 -12.89
C PHE A 74 -5.51 13.72 -11.66
N ALA A 75 -6.54 14.51 -11.29
CA ALA A 75 -6.53 15.37 -10.12
C ALA A 75 -6.34 14.58 -8.82
N LEU A 76 -7.04 13.45 -8.66
CA LEU A 76 -6.88 12.54 -7.53
C LEU A 76 -5.47 11.95 -7.47
N SER A 77 -4.96 11.42 -8.59
CA SER A 77 -3.60 10.87 -8.67
C SER A 77 -2.53 11.92 -8.35
N LEU A 78 -2.67 13.14 -8.89
CA LEU A 78 -1.74 14.24 -8.61
C LEU A 78 -1.77 14.63 -7.13
N TYR A 79 -2.96 14.66 -6.51
CA TYR A 79 -3.10 14.98 -5.09
C TYR A 79 -2.52 13.89 -4.19
N ILE A 80 -2.77 12.61 -4.51
CA ILE A 80 -2.33 11.47 -3.71
C ILE A 80 -0.82 11.27 -3.84
N LEU A 81 -0.27 11.28 -5.07
CA LEU A 81 1.14 11.01 -5.33
C LEU A 81 2.03 12.25 -5.19
N GLY A 82 1.55 13.39 -5.68
CA GLY A 82 2.29 14.66 -5.64
C GLY A 82 2.08 15.46 -4.34
N GLY A 83 1.04 15.15 -3.58
CA GLY A 83 0.69 15.85 -2.35
C GLY A 83 -0.04 17.19 -2.57
N LYS A 84 -0.58 17.74 -1.48
CA LYS A 84 -1.40 18.97 -1.51
C LYS A 84 -0.69 20.18 -2.10
N LEU A 85 0.61 20.36 -1.81
CA LEU A 85 1.35 21.53 -2.29
C LEU A 85 1.54 21.50 -3.80
N THR A 86 1.94 20.35 -4.36
CA THR A 86 2.07 20.14 -5.80
C THR A 86 0.73 20.33 -6.50
N TYR A 87 -0.35 19.77 -5.93
CA TYR A 87 -1.69 19.93 -6.45
C TYR A 87 -2.13 21.40 -6.51
N GLU A 88 -2.00 22.13 -5.40
CA GLU A 88 -2.37 23.55 -5.33
C GLU A 88 -1.50 24.41 -6.25
N PHE A 89 -0.20 24.11 -6.36
CA PHE A 89 0.70 24.78 -7.29
C PHE A 89 0.18 24.68 -8.74
N VAL A 90 -0.15 23.48 -9.21
CA VAL A 90 -0.70 23.30 -10.57
C VAL A 90 -2.05 23.99 -10.71
N ARG A 91 -2.96 23.80 -9.74
CA ARG A 91 -4.31 24.37 -9.77
C ARG A 91 -4.32 25.91 -9.82
N LEU A 92 -3.42 26.55 -9.08
CA LEU A 92 -3.33 28.02 -9.02
C LEU A 92 -2.64 28.61 -10.26
N ASN A 93 -1.65 27.93 -10.82
CA ASN A 93 -0.96 28.40 -12.03
C ASN A 93 -1.69 28.06 -13.34
N LEU A 94 -2.65 27.12 -13.30
CA LEU A 94 -3.53 26.77 -14.41
C LEU A 94 -5.00 26.87 -13.97
N PRO A 95 -5.56 28.09 -13.84
CA PRO A 95 -6.95 28.27 -13.42
C PRO A 95 -7.94 27.54 -14.34
N GLY A 96 -8.93 26.87 -13.75
CA GLY A 96 -9.92 26.09 -14.50
C GLY A 96 -9.46 24.68 -14.91
N SER A 97 -8.19 24.32 -14.69
CA SER A 97 -7.65 22.99 -15.05
C SER A 97 -8.06 21.87 -14.10
N LEU A 98 -8.03 22.14 -12.79
CA LEU A 98 -8.23 21.14 -11.75
C LEU A 98 -9.36 21.52 -10.78
N PRO A 99 -10.09 20.55 -10.22
CA PRO A 99 -11.10 20.78 -9.19
C PRO A 99 -10.56 21.55 -7.98
N ASN A 100 -11.43 22.29 -7.30
CA ASN A 100 -11.08 22.84 -5.99
C ASN A 100 -10.99 21.73 -4.92
N LEU A 101 -10.37 22.03 -3.77
CA LEU A 101 -10.18 21.04 -2.69
C LEU A 101 -11.50 20.51 -2.13
N THR A 102 -12.58 21.30 -2.11
CA THR A 102 -13.89 20.84 -1.65
C THR A 102 -14.42 19.75 -2.56
N MET A 103 -14.39 19.98 -3.88
CA MET A 103 -14.80 18.99 -4.88
C MET A 103 -13.90 17.77 -4.84
N LEU A 104 -12.59 17.95 -4.65
CA LEU A 104 -11.65 16.84 -4.52
C LEU A 104 -11.95 15.99 -3.28
N ASN A 105 -12.23 16.63 -2.14
CA ASN A 105 -12.63 15.94 -0.91
C ASN A 105 -13.96 15.20 -1.09
N THR A 106 -14.92 15.77 -1.84
CA THR A 106 -16.15 15.07 -2.21
C THR A 106 -15.84 13.85 -3.08
N LEU A 107 -14.97 13.97 -4.09
CA LEU A 107 -14.57 12.85 -4.93
C LEU A 107 -13.94 11.72 -4.10
N ILE A 108 -13.06 12.06 -3.16
CA ILE A 108 -12.45 11.11 -2.22
C ILE A 108 -13.52 10.48 -1.33
N SER A 109 -14.43 11.27 -0.75
CA SER A 109 -15.43 10.76 0.19
C SER A 109 -16.51 9.90 -0.49
N THR A 110 -16.86 10.20 -1.75
CA THR A 110 -17.80 9.41 -2.55
C THR A 110 -17.15 8.20 -3.21
N SER A 111 -15.82 8.09 -3.17
CA SER A 111 -15.16 6.92 -3.72
C SER A 111 -15.48 5.68 -2.89
N ASN A 112 -15.67 4.54 -3.53
CA ASN A 112 -15.86 3.23 -2.87
C ASN A 112 -14.59 2.74 -2.13
N ALA A 113 -13.63 3.64 -1.88
CA ALA A 113 -12.35 3.37 -1.25
C ALA A 113 -12.32 3.72 0.25
N LYS A 114 -13.40 4.31 0.81
CA LYS A 114 -13.48 4.51 2.27
C LYS A 114 -13.53 3.15 2.96
N ASN A 115 -12.54 2.88 3.81
CA ASN A 115 -12.51 1.70 4.66
C ASN A 115 -13.11 2.02 6.02
N SER A 116 -13.98 1.14 6.51
CA SER A 116 -14.42 1.16 7.90
C SER A 116 -13.46 0.36 8.78
N GLU A 117 -13.24 0.81 10.01
CA GLU A 117 -12.43 0.05 10.98
C GLU A 117 -13.04 -1.34 11.20
N ALA A 118 -12.18 -2.36 11.27
CA ALA A 118 -12.55 -3.76 11.51
C ALA A 118 -13.47 -4.40 10.43
N GLU A 119 -13.67 -3.74 9.29
CA GLU A 119 -14.38 -4.33 8.16
C GLU A 119 -13.43 -5.19 7.32
N PHE A 120 -13.85 -6.41 6.99
CA PHE A 120 -13.18 -7.25 6.00
C PHE A 120 -13.89 -7.14 4.65
N ARG A 121 -13.17 -6.68 3.63
CA ARG A 121 -13.70 -6.32 2.31
C ARG A 121 -13.67 -7.47 1.29
N PHE A 122 -14.13 -8.67 1.68
CA PHE A 122 -14.04 -9.87 0.82
C PHE A 122 -14.78 -9.75 -0.51
N HIS A 123 -15.94 -9.08 -0.54
CA HIS A 123 -16.68 -8.87 -1.79
C HIS A 123 -15.89 -8.00 -2.78
N GLN A 124 -15.26 -6.93 -2.29
CA GLN A 124 -14.42 -6.07 -3.11
C GLN A 124 -13.13 -6.77 -3.53
N LEU A 125 -12.57 -7.63 -2.66
CA LEU A 125 -11.44 -8.49 -3.00
C LEU A 125 -11.80 -9.45 -4.14
N GLN A 126 -12.94 -10.14 -4.05
CA GLN A 126 -13.40 -11.04 -5.11
C GLN A 126 -13.56 -10.30 -6.44
N LYS A 127 -14.19 -9.12 -6.43
CA LYS A 127 -14.33 -8.29 -7.63
C LYS A 127 -12.98 -7.88 -8.21
N HIS A 128 -12.03 -7.49 -7.37
CA HIS A 128 -10.65 -7.16 -7.77
C HIS A 128 -9.96 -8.36 -8.43
N PHE A 129 -10.26 -9.58 -7.96
CA PHE A 129 -9.67 -10.81 -8.47
C PHE A 129 -10.29 -11.24 -9.79
N ASP A 130 -11.60 -11.08 -9.93
CA ASP A 130 -12.32 -11.33 -11.17
C ASP A 130 -11.84 -10.38 -12.28
N GLU A 131 -11.67 -9.09 -11.96
CA GLU A 131 -11.12 -8.09 -12.89
C GLU A 131 -9.69 -8.39 -13.32
N LEU A 132 -8.87 -8.89 -12.38
CA LEU A 132 -7.50 -9.28 -12.64
C LEU A 132 -7.36 -10.72 -13.12
N ASN A 133 -8.43 -11.52 -13.23
CA ASN A 133 -8.36 -12.95 -13.54
C ASN A 133 -7.25 -13.69 -12.76
N VAL A 134 -7.18 -13.48 -11.44
CA VAL A 134 -6.17 -14.08 -10.54
C VAL A 134 -6.79 -15.23 -9.75
N GLN A 135 -6.06 -16.34 -9.66
CA GLN A 135 -6.49 -17.53 -8.92
C GLN A 135 -5.85 -17.65 -7.52
N TYR A 136 -4.66 -17.09 -7.33
CA TYR A 136 -3.86 -17.28 -6.11
C TYR A 136 -3.40 -15.94 -5.54
N GLU A 137 -3.23 -15.91 -4.23
CA GLU A 137 -2.86 -14.71 -3.49
C GLU A 137 -1.92 -15.01 -2.33
N PHE A 138 -1.19 -13.99 -1.90
CA PHE A 138 -0.51 -13.97 -0.61
C PHE A 138 -1.27 -13.04 0.33
N GLY A 139 -1.76 -13.59 1.45
CA GLY A 139 -2.25 -12.80 2.56
C GLY A 139 -1.12 -12.49 3.55
N SER A 140 -1.03 -11.24 3.98
CA SER A 140 -0.12 -10.82 5.03
C SER A 140 -0.84 -9.99 6.08
N GLU A 141 -0.40 -10.14 7.31
CA GLU A 141 -0.86 -9.40 8.47
C GLU A 141 0.35 -8.85 9.21
N ASP A 142 0.34 -7.55 9.50
CA ASP A 142 1.35 -6.91 10.35
C ASP A 142 0.74 -5.72 11.10
N ALA A 143 1.36 -5.34 12.21
CA ALA A 143 0.92 -4.25 13.06
C ALA A 143 1.93 -3.10 13.06
N THR A 144 1.42 -1.88 12.90
CA THR A 144 2.23 -0.66 12.97
C THR A 144 1.84 0.20 14.15
N SER A 145 2.80 0.89 14.76
CA SER A 145 2.53 1.81 15.87
C SER A 145 1.77 3.04 15.41
N ILE A 146 0.77 3.46 16.18
CA ILE A 146 -0.06 4.62 15.89
C ILE A 146 -0.13 5.58 17.09
N ILE A 147 -0.47 6.84 16.80
CA ILE A 147 -0.77 7.82 17.83
C ILE A 147 -2.12 7.46 18.45
N LYS A 148 -2.11 7.18 19.76
CA LYS A 148 -3.31 6.89 20.56
C LYS A 148 -4.30 8.05 20.51
N LYS A 149 -5.29 7.97 19.63
CA LYS A 149 -6.31 9.00 19.47
C LYS A 149 -7.67 8.39 19.14
N ILE A 150 -8.67 8.80 19.89
CA ILE A 150 -10.06 8.45 19.62
C ILE A 150 -10.65 9.51 18.68
N LYS A 151 -11.36 9.06 17.64
CA LYS A 151 -12.08 9.93 16.70
C LYS A 151 -13.50 9.40 16.52
N TYR A 152 -14.45 10.33 16.45
CA TYR A 152 -15.83 10.03 16.12
C TYR A 152 -16.02 10.00 14.59
N ASP A 153 -16.66 8.95 14.06
CA ASP A 153 -17.16 8.91 12.69
C ASP A 153 -18.68 9.12 12.71
N SER A 154 -19.12 10.28 12.22
CA SER A 154 -20.53 10.64 12.16
C SER A 154 -21.34 9.83 11.15
N THR A 155 -20.67 9.13 10.23
CA THR A 155 -21.34 8.32 9.19
C THR A 155 -21.93 7.05 9.79
N THR A 156 -21.17 6.40 10.67
CA THR A 156 -21.52 5.12 11.30
C THR A 156 -21.96 5.30 12.75
N ASN A 157 -21.84 6.52 13.30
CA ASN A 157 -22.06 6.82 14.71
C ASN A 157 -21.14 5.99 15.62
N THR A 158 -19.86 5.87 15.23
CA THR A 158 -18.86 5.05 15.95
C THR A 158 -17.69 5.86 16.45
N TYR A 159 -17.05 5.36 17.51
CA TYR A 159 -15.81 5.90 18.05
C TYR A 159 -14.63 4.98 17.72
N ASN A 160 -13.76 5.44 16.82
CA ASN A 160 -12.60 4.70 16.33
C ASN A 160 -11.36 5.05 17.14
N GLY A 161 -10.45 4.09 17.33
CA GLY A 161 -9.17 4.29 18.03
C GLY A 161 -9.06 3.68 19.44
N PHE A 162 -10.10 3.00 19.91
CA PHE A 162 -9.97 2.01 20.99
C PHE A 162 -9.37 0.71 20.45
N ALA A 163 -8.82 -0.13 21.31
CA ALA A 163 -8.50 -1.50 20.93
C ALA A 163 -9.81 -2.24 20.56
N THR A 164 -9.87 -2.80 19.35
CA THR A 164 -11.07 -3.47 18.86
C THR A 164 -11.15 -4.87 19.46
N PRO A 165 -12.25 -5.24 20.13
CA PRO A 165 -12.43 -6.60 20.64
C PRO A 165 -12.44 -7.61 19.51
N LEU A 166 -11.89 -8.80 19.80
CA LEU A 166 -11.83 -9.91 18.86
C LEU A 166 -12.81 -11.01 19.29
N ASP A 167 -13.54 -11.57 18.34
CA ASP A 167 -14.27 -12.83 18.48
C ASP A 167 -13.59 -13.88 17.61
N ARG A 168 -13.01 -14.92 18.23
CA ARG A 168 -12.19 -15.96 17.56
C ARG A 168 -11.12 -15.36 16.64
N GLY A 169 -10.50 -14.27 17.11
CA GLY A 169 -9.48 -13.53 16.38
C GLY A 169 -9.99 -12.56 15.32
N VAL A 170 -11.27 -12.62 14.93
CA VAL A 170 -11.88 -11.67 13.99
C VAL A 170 -12.33 -10.42 14.75
N PRO A 171 -11.96 -9.21 14.31
CA PRO A 171 -12.40 -7.99 14.99
C PRO A 171 -13.90 -7.76 14.81
N ILE A 172 -14.56 -7.25 15.85
CA ILE A 172 -15.98 -6.95 15.80
C ILE A 172 -16.20 -5.58 15.18
N LYS A 173 -16.72 -5.56 13.94
CA LYS A 173 -17.06 -4.32 13.22
C LYS A 173 -18.02 -3.46 14.04
N GLU A 174 -17.76 -2.14 14.07
CA GLU A 174 -18.64 -1.14 14.70
C GLU A 174 -18.93 -1.39 16.20
N TYR A 175 -18.05 -2.12 16.92
CA TYR A 175 -18.25 -2.44 18.35
C TYR A 175 -18.52 -1.20 19.23
N TYR A 176 -17.85 -0.09 18.94
CA TYR A 176 -17.97 1.17 19.67
C TYR A 176 -19.04 2.11 19.08
N GLN A 177 -20.15 1.55 18.60
CA GLN A 177 -21.36 2.29 18.22
C GLN A 177 -22.25 2.55 19.43
N THR A 178 -22.68 3.80 19.63
CA THR A 178 -23.57 4.14 20.74
C THR A 178 -24.27 5.49 20.55
N ASP A 179 -25.53 5.55 20.96
CA ASP A 179 -26.28 6.80 21.18
C ASP A 179 -26.28 7.24 22.65
N SER A 180 -25.69 6.43 23.54
CA SER A 180 -25.64 6.69 24.99
C SER A 180 -24.31 7.30 25.41
N PHE A 181 -24.38 8.47 26.04
CA PHE A 181 -23.24 9.13 26.68
C PHE A 181 -22.66 8.31 27.85
N ASP A 182 -23.50 7.61 28.61
CA ASP A 182 -23.03 6.79 29.74
C ASP A 182 -22.19 5.60 29.26
N LYS A 183 -22.62 4.94 28.17
CA LYS A 183 -21.86 3.87 27.52
C LYS A 183 -20.53 4.39 27.00
N LEU A 184 -20.54 5.56 26.37
CA LEU A 184 -19.32 6.23 25.90
C LEU A 184 -18.36 6.53 27.06
N LYS A 185 -18.87 7.12 28.15
CA LYS A 185 -18.09 7.44 29.34
C LYS A 185 -17.47 6.18 29.96
N LEU A 186 -18.22 5.07 29.98
CA LEU A 186 -17.72 3.78 30.46
C LEU A 186 -16.54 3.29 29.61
N TRP A 187 -16.63 3.36 28.28
CA TRP A 187 -15.52 2.97 27.39
C TRP A 187 -14.28 3.83 27.56
N PHE A 188 -14.44 5.15 27.69
CA PHE A 188 -13.30 6.04 27.92
C PHE A 188 -12.54 5.75 29.22
N ASN A 189 -13.23 5.20 30.23
CA ASN A 189 -12.64 4.87 31.53
C ASN A 189 -12.11 3.43 31.60
N SER A 190 -12.67 2.51 30.82
CA SER A 190 -12.45 1.07 30.98
C SER A 190 -11.64 0.44 29.84
N ASN A 191 -11.63 1.06 28.66
CA ASN A 191 -11.03 0.48 27.47
C ASN A 191 -9.74 1.20 27.09
N ASP A 192 -8.73 0.41 26.73
CA ASP A 192 -7.46 0.93 26.27
C ASP A 192 -7.57 1.56 24.88
N LYS A 193 -6.85 2.67 24.72
CA LYS A 193 -6.63 3.28 23.41
C LYS A 193 -5.65 2.42 22.63
N SER A 194 -5.98 2.15 21.38
CA SER A 194 -5.13 1.38 20.49
C SER A 194 -3.77 2.05 20.31
N SER A 195 -2.70 1.32 20.59
CA SER A 195 -1.31 1.70 20.27
C SER A 195 -0.85 1.19 18.92
N LEU A 196 -1.56 0.20 18.35
CA LEU A 196 -1.14 -0.51 17.16
C LEU A 196 -2.30 -0.59 16.18
N LEU A 197 -2.04 -0.32 14.91
CA LEU A 197 -2.96 -0.60 13.82
C LEU A 197 -2.56 -1.92 13.19
N ASN A 198 -3.40 -2.93 13.31
CA ASN A 198 -3.25 -4.17 12.57
C ASN A 198 -3.76 -3.97 11.14
N VAL A 199 -3.01 -4.45 10.15
CA VAL A 199 -3.31 -4.27 8.73
C VAL A 199 -3.23 -5.61 8.02
N HIS A 200 -4.29 -5.93 7.28
CA HIS A 200 -4.41 -7.14 6.47
C HIS A 200 -4.28 -6.76 5.00
N MET A 201 -3.22 -7.21 4.35
CA MET A 201 -2.94 -6.94 2.95
C MET A 201 -3.01 -8.24 2.15
N ILE A 202 -3.56 -8.15 0.95
CA ILE A 202 -3.60 -9.24 -0.01
C ILE A 202 -2.79 -8.83 -1.24
N GLN A 203 -1.79 -9.63 -1.60
CA GLN A 203 -1.02 -9.46 -2.82
C GLN A 203 -1.43 -10.55 -3.82
N PRO A 204 -2.15 -10.21 -4.91
CA PRO A 204 -2.48 -11.19 -5.94
C PRO A 204 -1.21 -11.71 -6.61
N VAL A 205 -1.19 -12.99 -6.98
CA VAL A 205 -0.10 -13.61 -7.72
C VAL A 205 -0.32 -13.39 -9.21
N GLN A 206 0.64 -12.75 -9.86
CA GLN A 206 0.61 -12.50 -11.29
C GLN A 206 0.53 -13.81 -12.07
N SER A 207 -0.43 -13.93 -12.98
CA SER A 207 -0.47 -15.05 -13.92
C SER A 207 0.62 -14.89 -14.98
N THR A 208 1.15 -15.99 -15.52
CA THR A 208 2.23 -15.98 -16.53
C THR A 208 1.90 -15.18 -17.78
N ASN A 209 0.62 -14.93 -18.05
CA ASN A 209 0.13 -14.28 -19.25
C ASN A 209 -0.14 -12.78 -19.06
N GLN A 210 0.08 -12.25 -17.85
CA GLN A 210 -0.15 -10.84 -17.54
C GLN A 210 1.15 -10.06 -17.56
N THR A 211 1.13 -8.89 -18.20
CA THR A 211 2.24 -7.93 -18.17
C THR A 211 2.12 -6.92 -17.04
N ILE A 212 0.95 -6.85 -16.40
CA ILE A 212 0.65 -5.92 -15.31
C ILE A 212 0.86 -6.64 -13.98
N ILE A 213 1.69 -6.06 -13.12
CA ILE A 213 1.84 -6.50 -11.74
C ILE A 213 0.58 -6.06 -10.98
N PRO A 214 -0.20 -7.00 -10.43
CA PRO A 214 -1.44 -6.66 -9.74
C PRO A 214 -1.14 -5.85 -8.48
N SER A 215 -1.92 -4.80 -8.25
CA SER A 215 -1.77 -3.96 -7.06
C SER A 215 -2.23 -4.72 -5.81
N PRO A 216 -1.54 -4.51 -4.67
CA PRO A 216 -1.97 -5.06 -3.39
C PRO A 216 -3.30 -4.46 -2.97
N PHE A 217 -4.11 -5.27 -2.28
CA PHE A 217 -5.43 -4.91 -1.80
C PHE A 217 -5.44 -4.87 -0.26
N LEU A 218 -5.93 -3.76 0.32
CA LEU A 218 -6.14 -3.64 1.75
C LEU A 218 -7.46 -4.32 2.13
N LEU A 219 -7.37 -5.48 2.77
CA LEU A 219 -8.53 -6.29 3.15
C LEU A 219 -9.23 -5.77 4.40
N SER A 220 -8.45 -5.43 5.43
CA SER A 220 -8.96 -4.90 6.70
C SER A 220 -7.90 -4.14 7.48
N ALA A 221 -8.32 -3.20 8.32
CA ALA A 221 -7.44 -2.56 9.29
C ALA A 221 -8.21 -2.20 10.57
N TYR A 222 -7.59 -2.40 11.74
CA TYR A 222 -8.21 -2.12 13.03
C TYR A 222 -7.21 -1.92 14.17
N GLY A 223 -7.61 -1.15 15.18
CA GLY A 223 -6.81 -0.92 16.37
C GLY A 223 -6.69 -2.15 17.28
N ILE A 224 -5.50 -2.41 17.81
CA ILE A 224 -5.22 -3.49 18.77
C ILE A 224 -4.31 -3.00 19.92
N ASP A 225 -4.25 -3.80 20.99
CA ASP A 225 -3.47 -3.59 22.21
C ASP A 225 -2.38 -4.68 22.42
N ASN A 226 -2.02 -5.39 21.35
CA ASN A 226 -1.02 -6.49 21.35
C ASN A 226 -1.38 -7.70 22.24
N THR A 227 -2.66 -7.88 22.57
CA THR A 227 -3.13 -9.01 23.38
C THR A 227 -3.50 -10.26 22.56
N ALA A 228 -3.57 -10.13 21.23
CA ALA A 228 -3.94 -11.23 20.33
C ALA A 228 -2.94 -12.40 20.45
N THR A 229 -3.47 -13.60 20.60
CA THR A 229 -2.68 -14.83 20.73
C THR A 229 -2.44 -15.49 19.37
N ALA A 230 -1.49 -16.43 19.32
CA ALA A 230 -1.29 -17.27 18.14
C ALA A 230 -2.57 -18.04 17.74
N ASN A 231 -3.38 -18.47 18.73
CA ASN A 231 -4.64 -19.12 18.46
C ASN A 231 -5.65 -18.16 17.82
N ASP A 232 -5.71 -16.90 18.25
CA ASP A 232 -6.57 -15.89 17.62
C ASP A 232 -6.20 -15.67 16.15
N ILE A 233 -4.90 -15.61 15.85
CA ILE A 233 -4.41 -15.49 14.47
C ILE A 233 -4.84 -16.71 13.64
N LEU A 234 -4.60 -17.92 14.14
CA LEU A 234 -4.99 -19.15 13.44
C LEU A 234 -6.50 -19.24 13.23
N GLN A 235 -7.29 -18.94 14.26
CA GLN A 235 -8.75 -18.94 14.18
C GLN A 235 -9.25 -17.90 13.19
N ARG A 236 -8.66 -16.71 13.12
CA ARG A 236 -9.02 -15.69 12.12
C ARG A 236 -8.85 -16.22 10.70
N TRP A 237 -7.66 -16.73 10.36
CA TRP A 237 -7.39 -17.26 9.03
C TRP A 237 -8.17 -18.55 8.71
N TRP A 238 -8.53 -19.33 9.74
CA TRP A 238 -9.37 -20.52 9.58
C TRP A 238 -10.87 -20.20 9.47
N SER A 239 -11.32 -19.15 10.14
CA SER A 239 -12.72 -18.69 10.16
C SER A 239 -13.14 -17.97 8.88
N LEU A 240 -12.17 -17.68 7.99
CA LEU A 240 -12.46 -17.38 6.60
C LEU A 240 -13.32 -18.52 6.03
N PRO A 241 -14.44 -18.20 5.37
CA PRO A 241 -15.62 -19.07 5.27
C PRO A 241 -15.31 -20.52 4.90
N ASN A 242 -15.49 -21.42 5.88
CA ASN A 242 -15.74 -22.88 5.79
C ASN A 242 -15.36 -23.58 4.48
N PHE A 243 -14.06 -23.73 4.21
CA PHE A 243 -13.60 -24.61 3.15
C PHE A 243 -13.29 -26.01 3.70
N GLN A 244 -13.98 -27.03 3.19
CA GLN A 244 -13.50 -28.40 3.33
C GLN A 244 -12.27 -28.59 2.43
N VAL A 245 -11.07 -28.36 3.00
CA VAL A 245 -9.77 -28.34 2.30
C VAL A 245 -9.56 -29.51 1.34
N HIS A 246 -10.05 -30.70 1.69
CA HIS A 246 -9.88 -31.93 0.91
C HIS A 246 -10.79 -32.03 -0.32
N GLN A 247 -11.82 -31.19 -0.42
CA GLN A 247 -12.78 -31.16 -1.54
C GLN A 247 -12.66 -29.89 -2.38
N HIS A 248 -11.78 -28.96 -2.00
CA HIS A 248 -11.68 -27.69 -2.68
C HIS A 248 -10.89 -27.84 -4.00
N LEU A 249 -11.52 -27.49 -5.11
CA LEU A 249 -10.95 -27.59 -6.47
C LEU A 249 -9.63 -26.82 -6.65
N GLN A 250 -9.38 -25.82 -5.80
CA GLN A 250 -8.18 -24.97 -5.85
C GLN A 250 -7.14 -25.31 -4.78
N ALA A 251 -7.29 -26.44 -4.08
CA ALA A 251 -6.27 -26.87 -3.11
C ALA A 251 -4.96 -27.18 -3.83
N PHE A 252 -3.85 -26.69 -3.27
CA PHE A 252 -2.50 -26.99 -3.73
C PHE A 252 -2.18 -28.47 -3.51
N GLN A 253 -1.59 -29.09 -4.53
CA GLN A 253 -0.95 -30.39 -4.38
C GLN A 253 0.56 -30.20 -4.19
N ILE A 254 1.03 -30.58 -3.02
CA ILE A 254 2.42 -30.42 -2.59
C ILE A 254 3.05 -31.79 -2.52
N LYS A 255 4.06 -32.01 -3.36
CA LYS A 255 4.89 -33.21 -3.32
C LYS A 255 5.99 -33.01 -2.30
N THR A 256 5.83 -33.57 -1.10
CA THR A 256 6.90 -33.65 -0.11
C THR A 256 7.85 -34.79 -0.46
N THR A 257 9.15 -34.58 -0.33
CA THR A 257 10.17 -35.61 -0.48
C THR A 257 10.04 -36.65 0.64
N SER A 258 9.91 -37.93 0.27
CA SER A 258 9.73 -39.04 1.22
C SER A 258 10.94 -39.26 2.14
N HIS A 259 12.10 -38.68 1.81
CA HIS A 259 13.33 -38.81 2.59
C HIS A 259 13.39 -37.85 3.79
N TRP A 260 12.49 -36.85 3.86
CA TRP A 260 12.44 -35.89 4.96
C TRP A 260 11.52 -36.40 6.07
N SER A 261 11.95 -37.45 6.77
CA SER A 261 11.18 -38.08 7.86
C SER A 261 10.84 -37.14 9.03
N TRP A 262 11.55 -36.00 9.12
CA TRP A 262 11.34 -34.96 10.12
C TRP A 262 10.37 -33.85 9.68
N PHE A 263 9.96 -33.81 8.41
CA PHE A 263 9.08 -32.78 7.86
C PHE A 263 7.69 -33.36 7.60
N TYR A 264 6.67 -32.81 8.27
CA TYR A 264 5.28 -33.21 8.07
C TYR A 264 4.47 -32.07 7.46
N LEU A 265 3.93 -32.31 6.26
CA LEU A 265 2.96 -31.45 5.60
C LEU A 265 2.02 -32.37 4.81
N ARG A 266 0.69 -32.16 4.92
CA ARG A 266 -0.26 -32.95 4.11
C ARG A 266 -0.11 -32.54 2.65
N GLU A 267 -0.24 -33.51 1.74
CA GLU A 267 -0.08 -33.29 0.30
C GLU A 267 -1.08 -32.30 -0.28
N GLN A 268 -2.28 -32.19 0.30
CA GLN A 268 -3.30 -31.23 -0.14
C GLN A 268 -3.45 -30.12 0.89
N GLN A 269 -3.19 -28.88 0.48
CA GLN A 269 -3.29 -27.69 1.33
C GLN A 269 -4.13 -26.62 0.64
N LEU A 270 -4.94 -25.90 1.41
CA LEU A 270 -5.63 -24.70 0.91
C LEU A 270 -4.85 -23.42 1.27
N LEU A 271 -4.17 -23.44 2.42
CA LEU A 271 -3.41 -22.34 2.96
C LEU A 271 -1.99 -22.81 3.28
N LEU A 272 -1.02 -21.94 3.02
CA LEU A 272 0.37 -22.13 3.41
C LEU A 272 0.80 -20.97 4.29
N PHE A 273 1.20 -21.28 5.51
CA PHE A 273 1.69 -20.30 6.46
C PHE A 273 3.21 -20.18 6.36
N PHE A 274 3.67 -18.97 6.08
CA PHE A 274 5.09 -18.65 6.00
C PHE A 274 5.46 -17.63 7.07
N GLN A 275 6.64 -17.78 7.66
CA GLN A 275 7.23 -16.70 8.44
C GLN A 275 7.92 -15.71 7.52
N HIS A 276 7.86 -14.42 7.87
CA HIS A 276 8.56 -13.38 7.14
C HIS A 276 10.08 -13.62 7.19
N THR A 277 10.69 -13.88 6.04
CA THR A 277 12.11 -14.25 5.92
C THR A 277 13.04 -13.16 6.45
N THR A 278 12.76 -11.88 6.18
CA THR A 278 13.52 -10.74 6.76
C THR A 278 13.60 -10.79 8.29
N HIS A 279 12.53 -11.16 8.98
CA HIS A 279 12.55 -11.29 10.44
C HIS A 279 13.36 -12.50 10.91
N LEU A 280 13.33 -13.61 10.17
CA LEU A 280 14.18 -14.77 10.46
C LEU A 280 15.66 -14.41 10.34
N VAL A 281 16.05 -13.75 9.24
CA VAL A 281 17.45 -13.38 8.99
C VAL A 281 17.92 -12.33 10.01
N THR A 282 17.10 -11.33 10.32
CA THR A 282 17.47 -10.33 11.36
C THR A 282 17.55 -10.94 12.76
N LYS A 283 16.71 -11.92 13.12
CA LYS A 283 16.86 -12.69 14.36
C LYS A 283 18.18 -13.47 14.38
N TRP A 284 18.53 -14.10 13.27
CA TRP A 284 19.81 -14.81 13.11
C TRP A 284 21.01 -13.87 13.27
N ARG A 285 21.01 -12.73 12.58
CA ARG A 285 22.02 -11.67 12.77
C ARG A 285 22.11 -11.23 14.22
N ASN A 286 20.97 -10.90 14.83
CA ASN A 286 20.95 -10.43 16.22
C ASN A 286 21.44 -11.51 17.21
N ARG A 287 21.25 -12.80 16.91
CA ARG A 287 21.81 -13.91 17.67
C ARG A 287 23.33 -14.00 17.48
N LEU A 288 23.81 -13.93 16.24
CA LEU A 288 25.23 -13.93 15.88
C LEU A 288 26.01 -12.78 16.54
N LEU A 289 25.40 -11.59 16.59
CA LEU A 289 26.00 -10.39 17.21
C LEU A 289 25.77 -10.32 18.72
N SER A 290 25.06 -11.28 19.31
CA SER A 290 24.75 -11.25 20.74
C SER A 290 25.98 -11.61 21.56
N THR A 291 26.21 -10.85 22.63
CA THR A 291 27.22 -11.18 23.65
C THR A 291 26.68 -12.09 24.75
N THR A 292 25.37 -12.31 24.80
CA THR A 292 24.71 -13.07 25.88
C THR A 292 24.29 -14.48 25.46
N ALA A 293 24.38 -14.78 24.17
CA ALA A 293 23.66 -15.88 23.58
C ALA A 293 24.56 -16.61 22.60
N GLU A 294 24.89 -17.86 22.92
CA GLU A 294 25.75 -18.70 22.10
C GLU A 294 25.02 -19.15 20.82
N LEU A 295 25.75 -19.17 19.71
CA LEU A 295 25.30 -19.72 18.44
C LEU A 295 26.24 -20.86 18.05
N CYS A 296 25.71 -22.07 18.01
CA CYS A 296 26.46 -23.26 17.64
C CYS A 296 25.85 -23.88 16.37
N LEU A 297 26.71 -24.32 15.45
CA LEU A 297 26.34 -25.16 14.32
C LEU A 297 27.10 -26.48 14.43
N GLY A 298 26.37 -27.55 14.79
CA GLY A 298 27.00 -28.80 15.18
C GLY A 298 27.89 -28.60 16.40
N ASN A 299 29.17 -28.99 16.27
CA ASN A 299 30.17 -28.83 17.33
C ASN A 299 31.00 -27.52 17.21
N GLN A 300 30.65 -26.64 16.27
CA GLN A 300 31.37 -25.40 16.02
C GLN A 300 30.66 -24.22 16.67
N PHE A 301 31.44 -23.38 17.35
CA PHE A 301 30.97 -22.14 17.96
C PHE A 301 31.10 -20.98 16.97
N ILE A 302 30.10 -20.09 16.92
CA ILE A 302 30.11 -18.93 16.03
C ILE A 302 30.07 -17.67 16.88
N SER A 303 31.02 -16.77 16.63
CA SER A 303 31.18 -15.51 17.36
C SER A 303 31.27 -14.32 16.41
N ILE A 304 30.86 -13.15 16.90
CA ILE A 304 31.12 -11.85 16.27
C ILE A 304 32.62 -11.61 16.03
N ASN A 305 33.50 -12.23 16.81
CA ASN A 305 34.95 -12.05 16.65
C ASN A 305 35.44 -12.55 15.29
N HIS A 306 34.86 -13.63 14.74
CA HIS A 306 35.21 -14.09 13.39
C HIS A 306 34.98 -13.00 12.33
N LEU A 307 33.93 -12.19 12.49
CA LEU A 307 33.65 -11.07 11.58
C LEU A 307 34.58 -9.88 11.82
N ARG A 308 34.96 -9.63 13.08
CA ARG A 308 35.94 -8.58 13.42
C ARG A 308 37.30 -8.90 12.83
N ASP A 309 37.72 -10.16 12.95
CA ASP A 309 38.98 -10.63 12.41
C ASP A 309 39.02 -10.41 10.90
N ILE A 310 37.95 -10.73 10.15
CA ILE A 310 37.87 -10.45 8.71
C ILE A 310 37.95 -8.94 8.42
N ILE A 311 37.20 -8.11 9.14
CA ILE A 311 37.15 -6.65 8.92
C ILE A 311 38.50 -5.98 9.24
N GLU A 312 39.26 -6.51 10.18
CA GLU A 312 40.52 -5.93 10.66
C GLU A 312 41.77 -6.60 10.07
N ASN A 313 41.60 -7.68 9.30
CA ASN A 313 42.70 -8.39 8.65
C ASN A 313 43.29 -7.59 7.48
N VAL A 314 44.59 -7.37 7.52
CA VAL A 314 45.34 -6.60 6.51
C VAL A 314 45.38 -7.32 5.14
N ALA A 315 45.16 -8.64 5.11
CA ALA A 315 45.15 -9.44 3.89
C ALA A 315 43.91 -9.22 3.01
N TYR A 316 42.81 -8.69 3.58
CA TYR A 316 41.55 -8.51 2.87
C TYR A 316 41.09 -7.05 2.98
N THR A 317 40.58 -6.51 1.88
CA THR A 317 40.04 -5.15 1.84
C THR A 317 38.52 -5.17 1.92
N LYS A 318 37.94 -4.00 2.23
CA LYS A 318 36.49 -3.80 2.16
C LYS A 318 35.90 -4.17 0.79
N LEU A 319 36.65 -4.06 -0.29
CA LEU A 319 36.17 -4.44 -1.63
C LEU A 319 36.04 -5.96 -1.78
N ASP A 320 36.82 -6.72 -1.02
CA ASP A 320 36.81 -8.18 -1.05
C ASP A 320 35.64 -8.73 -0.23
N HIS A 321 35.42 -8.20 0.99
CA HIS A 321 34.40 -8.73 1.91
C HIS A 321 33.11 -7.89 2.01
N GLY A 322 33.09 -6.64 1.56
CA GLY A 322 31.93 -5.73 1.60
C GLY A 322 31.48 -5.23 2.99
N LEU A 323 31.98 -5.84 4.07
CA LEU A 323 31.64 -5.48 5.46
C LEU A 323 32.28 -4.17 5.95
N THR A 324 31.59 -3.52 6.91
CA THR A 324 32.07 -2.38 7.68
C THR A 324 31.79 -2.56 9.17
N LYS A 325 32.47 -1.80 10.03
CA LYS A 325 32.26 -1.86 11.50
C LYS A 325 30.81 -1.59 11.92
N SER A 326 30.06 -0.79 11.15
CA SER A 326 28.64 -0.56 11.41
C SER A 326 27.77 -1.78 11.13
N ASP A 327 28.17 -2.67 10.22
CA ASP A 327 27.37 -3.85 9.85
C ASP A 327 27.27 -4.87 11.01
N ILE A 328 28.29 -4.92 11.86
CA ILE A 328 28.34 -5.76 13.07
C ILE A 328 27.91 -5.01 14.34
N ASN A 329 27.33 -3.81 14.23
CA ASN A 329 26.85 -3.06 15.38
C ASN A 329 25.52 -3.66 15.90
N PRO A 330 25.46 -4.16 17.15
CA PRO A 330 24.26 -4.78 17.70
C PRO A 330 23.15 -3.78 18.07
N LYS A 331 23.44 -2.47 18.13
CA LYS A 331 22.45 -1.45 18.50
C LYS A 331 21.34 -1.30 17.45
N ASP A 332 21.67 -1.45 16.18
CA ASP A 332 20.72 -1.39 15.08
C ASP A 332 20.18 -2.78 14.76
N ARG A 333 19.14 -3.18 15.49
CA ARG A 333 18.55 -4.54 15.41
C ARG A 333 17.66 -4.76 14.18
N GLN A 334 17.30 -3.68 13.48
CA GLN A 334 16.43 -3.71 12.30
C GLN A 334 17.18 -3.56 10.98
N ASN A 335 18.53 -3.48 11.02
CA ASN A 335 19.35 -3.36 9.84
C ASN A 335 19.35 -4.62 8.96
N PHE A 336 18.41 -4.71 8.04
CA PHE A 336 18.37 -5.81 7.07
C PHE A 336 19.49 -5.72 6.04
N SER A 337 19.95 -4.52 5.67
CA SER A 337 21.05 -4.36 4.71
C SER A 337 22.34 -5.03 5.20
N SER A 338 22.65 -4.91 6.49
CA SER A 338 23.81 -5.59 7.08
C SER A 338 23.63 -7.10 7.13
N CYS A 339 22.39 -7.60 7.26
CA CYS A 339 22.12 -9.03 7.16
C CYS A 339 22.52 -9.57 5.78
N LEU A 340 22.12 -8.89 4.69
CA LEU A 340 22.43 -9.32 3.33
C LEU A 340 23.94 -9.40 3.07
N LYS A 341 24.71 -8.44 3.59
CA LYS A 341 26.17 -8.46 3.47
C LYS A 341 26.80 -9.60 4.27
N LEU A 342 26.31 -9.86 5.48
CA LEU A 342 26.80 -10.96 6.33
C LEU A 342 26.52 -12.34 5.73
N THR A 343 25.51 -12.44 4.85
CA THR A 343 25.19 -13.66 4.10
C THR A 343 25.72 -13.63 2.67
N SER A 344 26.59 -12.68 2.31
CA SER A 344 27.12 -12.57 0.94
C SER A 344 28.09 -13.72 0.64
N ASN A 345 28.02 -14.27 -0.57
CA ASN A 345 28.95 -15.27 -1.05
C ASN A 345 30.40 -14.78 -1.05
N ASP A 346 30.63 -13.47 -1.21
CA ASP A 346 31.98 -12.91 -1.25
C ASP A 346 32.69 -13.01 0.11
N LEU A 347 31.92 -13.01 1.21
CA LEU A 347 32.45 -13.22 2.56
C LEU A 347 32.93 -14.66 2.77
N PHE A 348 32.29 -15.64 2.12
CA PHE A 348 32.63 -17.07 2.28
C PHE A 348 33.78 -17.52 1.38
N LYS A 349 34.24 -16.68 0.45
CA LYS A 349 35.38 -16.96 -0.43
C LYS A 349 36.74 -16.60 0.20
N ILE A 350 36.70 -15.89 1.32
CA ILE A 350 37.82 -15.39 2.11
C ILE A 350 38.19 -16.45 3.14
#